data_AF-A0A173MHX1-F1
#
_entry.id   AF-A0A173MHX1-F1
#
_cell.length_a   1.000
_cell.length_b   1.000
_cell.length_c   1.000
_cell.angle_alpha   90.00
_cell.angle_beta   90.00
_cell.angle_gamma   90.00
#
_symmetry.space_group_name_H-M   'P 1'
#
loop_
_entity.id
_entity.type
_entity.pdbx_description
1 polymer ?
#
loop_
_entity_poly.entity_id
_entity_poly.type
_entity_poly.pdbx_seq_one_letter_code
_entity_poly.pdbx_strand_id
1 'polypeptide(L)'
;MKKISLLVILMMATQSGITQKATLDKPLPSAAFTRMIVQDITYAVVGESTPVSGVKVDVSKPEGTISGMFPTKDKWWNPFDIIGFELKGGVTDRNFSFFKGGFSTGNSAYEIKPSFHRITWCNSAKYGTKTESHPKLQLLHAKNTLATEYKARVIDTVFVITSLYNLHLKVLGQPKKLPKEVKSIKDSHRAIAAYFIPKIIKQSGLTIDTSGKTWGQILNYLPEADTVIKGSKGEGAIIIDTYYDEVTVLYKKYEKVYSGLYEETLDKMIVNSSSIWTKKKYLWWTFSPFFRSDKANEYYTKYDDIDSMYFKSDYRFSYGASAYLNRYCVTPNKFAILARLGATISHTNNLGNLTPYNYENKTPFFEYAPSVTEKVVAGSAYNNSDIKTGLEKQLAIELYILPLGSLIPGLYLSGTIGQSDLYKLPKVVGRADDTFKAGAEGGFIFNINNRDKDKTLLSIITYFKYADFTDKQRTSLATGIEESKSDFEKRNISIGLKVGIPITLPKKTE
;
A
#
# COMPACT_ATOMS: atom_id res chain seq x y z
N MET A 1 26.95 -5.15 22.01
CA MET A 1 25.76 -4.80 21.20
C MET A 1 26.05 -3.77 20.09
N LYS A 2 27.07 -3.97 19.24
CA LYS A 2 27.42 -3.03 18.13
C LYS A 2 27.39 -3.67 16.73
N LYS A 3 27.02 -4.95 16.60
CA LYS A 3 27.14 -5.72 15.34
C LYS A 3 25.83 -5.88 14.54
N ILE A 4 24.66 -5.63 15.14
CA ILE A 4 23.36 -5.82 14.46
C ILE A 4 22.94 -4.58 13.65
N SER A 5 23.29 -3.37 14.11
CA SER A 5 23.02 -2.13 13.37
C SER A 5 23.78 -2.05 12.05
N LEU A 6 24.99 -2.63 11.99
CA LEU A 6 25.81 -2.61 10.78
C LEU A 6 25.24 -3.52 9.68
N LEU A 7 24.62 -4.65 10.02
CA LEU A 7 24.11 -5.60 9.01
C LEU A 7 22.89 -5.03 8.25
N VAL A 8 22.01 -4.30 8.95
CA VAL A 8 20.84 -3.65 8.35
C VAL A 8 21.26 -2.49 7.45
N ILE A 9 22.25 -1.70 7.87
CA ILE A 9 22.79 -0.58 7.09
C ILE A 9 23.60 -1.09 5.88
N LEU A 10 24.39 -2.16 6.04
CA LEU A 10 25.18 -2.76 4.94
C LEU A 10 24.29 -3.44 3.89
N MET A 11 23.14 -4.00 4.29
CA MET A 11 22.15 -4.54 3.34
C MET A 11 21.43 -3.44 2.55
N MET A 12 21.24 -2.25 3.12
CA MET A 12 20.69 -1.09 2.43
C MET A 12 21.71 -0.38 1.51
N ALA A 13 23.02 -0.56 1.75
CA ALA A 13 24.10 0.12 1.03
C ALA A 13 24.59 -0.60 -0.24
N THR A 14 24.09 -1.78 -0.58
CA THR A 14 24.45 -2.43 -1.85
C THR A 14 23.75 -1.74 -3.02
N GLN A 15 24.54 -1.01 -3.81
CA GLN A 15 24.09 -0.23 -4.96
C GLN A 15 23.24 -1.08 -5.92
N SER A 16 22.06 -0.56 -6.18
CA SER A 16 20.99 -1.13 -6.99
C SER A 16 21.25 -0.92 -8.48
N GLY A 17 21.61 -1.99 -9.18
CA GLY A 17 21.33 -2.16 -10.60
C GLY A 17 20.35 -3.32 -10.75
N ILE A 18 19.10 -3.05 -11.15
CA ILE A 18 18.17 -4.11 -11.55
C ILE A 18 18.62 -4.59 -12.93
N THR A 19 19.61 -5.49 -12.95
CA THR A 19 20.19 -5.98 -14.21
C THR A 19 19.52 -7.29 -14.59
N GLN A 20 18.68 -7.24 -15.61
CA GLN A 20 18.16 -8.44 -16.27
C GLN A 20 19.34 -9.15 -16.94
N LYS A 21 19.67 -10.37 -16.48
CA LYS A 21 20.73 -11.21 -17.06
C LYS A 21 20.45 -11.34 -18.57
N ALA A 22 21.37 -10.84 -19.38
CA ALA A 22 21.17 -10.68 -20.82
C ALA A 22 21.09 -12.05 -21.50
N THR A 23 19.89 -12.44 -21.92
CA THR A 23 19.66 -13.39 -23.00
C THR A 23 19.08 -12.62 -24.17
N LEU A 24 19.45 -13.03 -25.40
CA LEU A 24 19.38 -12.24 -26.64
C LEU A 24 17.99 -11.68 -27.02
N ASP A 25 16.90 -12.13 -26.41
CA ASP A 25 15.55 -11.60 -26.62
C ASP A 25 14.91 -11.16 -25.29
N LYS A 26 14.97 -9.87 -24.97
CA LYS A 26 14.29 -9.32 -23.79
C LYS A 26 12.84 -8.99 -24.15
N PRO A 27 11.84 -9.58 -23.50
CA PRO A 27 10.43 -9.32 -23.84
C PRO A 27 9.95 -7.90 -23.48
N LEU A 28 10.64 -7.26 -22.53
CA LEU A 28 10.37 -5.89 -22.10
C LEU A 28 11.67 -5.10 -22.01
N PRO A 29 11.65 -3.80 -22.35
CA PRO A 29 12.70 -2.86 -21.96
C PRO A 29 12.87 -2.82 -20.44
N SER A 30 14.06 -2.51 -19.94
CA SER A 30 14.37 -2.49 -18.50
C SER A 30 13.40 -1.63 -17.68
N ALA A 31 13.01 -0.46 -18.18
CA ALA A 31 12.06 0.43 -17.50
C ALA A 31 10.66 -0.20 -17.34
N ALA A 32 10.15 -0.86 -18.39
CA ALA A 32 8.87 -1.56 -18.34
C ALA A 32 8.95 -2.79 -17.42
N PHE A 33 10.09 -3.48 -17.41
CA PHE A 33 10.32 -4.62 -16.52
C PHE A 33 10.37 -4.21 -15.05
N THR A 34 11.11 -3.15 -14.70
CA THR A 34 11.14 -2.58 -13.34
C THR A 34 9.74 -2.16 -12.90
N ARG A 35 9.00 -1.46 -13.79
CA ARG A 35 7.64 -1.04 -13.47
C ARG A 35 6.68 -2.22 -13.28
N MET A 36 6.83 -3.31 -14.05
CA MET A 36 6.08 -4.54 -13.82
C MET A 36 6.37 -5.12 -12.42
N ILE A 37 7.64 -5.14 -11.99
CA ILE A 37 8.00 -5.62 -10.64
C ILE A 37 7.33 -4.74 -9.57
N VAL A 38 7.42 -3.42 -9.71
CA VAL A 38 6.79 -2.47 -8.77
C VAL A 38 5.28 -2.67 -8.73
N GLN A 39 4.62 -2.84 -9.88
CA GLN A 39 3.18 -3.11 -9.94
C GLN A 39 2.84 -4.43 -9.25
N ASP A 40 3.50 -5.53 -9.63
CA ASP A 40 3.23 -6.86 -9.07
C ASP A 40 3.49 -6.90 -7.56
N ILE A 41 4.55 -6.26 -7.06
CA ILE A 41 4.83 -6.13 -5.62
C ILE A 41 3.81 -5.23 -4.95
N THR A 42 3.42 -4.09 -5.54
CA THR A 42 2.37 -3.23 -4.96
C THR A 42 1.08 -4.00 -4.78
N TYR A 43 0.68 -4.82 -5.77
CA TYR A 43 -0.50 -5.69 -5.63
C TYR A 43 -0.32 -6.78 -4.58
N ALA A 44 0.85 -7.42 -4.53
CA ALA A 44 1.16 -8.42 -3.50
C ALA A 44 1.13 -7.79 -2.10
N VAL A 45 1.71 -6.60 -1.92
CA VAL A 45 1.82 -5.88 -0.64
C VAL A 45 0.48 -5.26 -0.20
N VAL A 46 -0.30 -4.69 -1.12
CA VAL A 46 -1.70 -4.29 -0.82
C VAL A 46 -2.49 -5.52 -0.38
N GLY A 47 -2.23 -6.66 -1.04
CA GLY A 47 -2.70 -7.98 -0.63
C GLY A 47 -2.23 -8.46 0.74
N GLU A 48 -0.96 -8.24 1.09
CA GLU A 48 -0.36 -8.55 2.40
C GLU A 48 -0.89 -7.66 3.51
N SER A 49 -1.18 -6.40 3.16
CA SER A 49 -1.87 -5.44 3.99
C SER A 49 -3.36 -5.73 3.99
N THR A 50 -3.76 -6.98 3.69
CA THR A 50 -5.13 -7.43 3.77
C THR A 50 -5.35 -8.76 4.48
N PRO A 51 -6.39 -8.82 5.32
CA PRO A 51 -7.40 -7.76 5.45
C PRO A 51 -7.06 -6.71 6.53
N VAL A 52 -5.85 -6.13 6.48
CA VAL A 52 -5.49 -4.84 7.05
C VAL A 52 -6.10 -3.64 6.26
N SER A 53 -6.84 -3.87 5.16
CA SER A 53 -7.91 -2.99 4.68
C SER A 53 -9.20 -3.80 4.59
N GLY A 54 -9.86 -3.95 5.73
CA GLY A 54 -10.99 -4.83 5.94
C GLY A 54 -11.48 -4.80 7.38
N VAL A 55 -12.55 -5.55 7.66
CA VAL A 55 -13.05 -5.75 9.01
C VAL A 55 -12.57 -7.14 9.45
N LYS A 56 -11.69 -7.18 10.44
CA LYS A 56 -11.36 -8.45 11.10
C LYS A 56 -12.30 -8.62 12.29
N VAL A 57 -13.14 -9.64 12.22
CA VAL A 57 -14.00 -10.05 13.32
C VAL A 57 -13.35 -11.25 13.99
N ASP A 58 -12.47 -10.96 14.95
CA ASP A 58 -12.16 -11.95 15.98
C ASP A 58 -13.36 -11.97 16.93
N VAL A 59 -13.92 -13.16 17.20
CA VAL A 59 -15.08 -13.34 18.10
C VAL A 59 -14.80 -12.73 19.49
N SER A 60 -13.53 -12.52 19.84
CA SER A 60 -13.09 -11.89 21.09
C SER A 60 -12.70 -10.41 21.00
N LYS A 61 -12.23 -9.88 19.85
CA LYS A 61 -11.65 -8.52 19.71
C LYS A 61 -11.76 -7.98 18.28
N PRO A 62 -12.84 -7.29 17.93
CA PRO A 62 -12.98 -6.78 16.57
C PRO A 62 -12.06 -5.56 16.36
N GLU A 63 -11.35 -5.51 15.23
CA GLU A 63 -10.43 -4.42 14.83
C GLU A 63 -10.69 -3.94 13.40
N GLY A 64 -10.48 -2.65 13.13
CA GLY A 64 -10.66 -2.02 11.81
C GLY A 64 -9.39 -1.33 11.35
N THR A 65 -9.04 -1.45 10.06
CA THR A 65 -7.80 -0.87 9.54
C THR A 65 -7.99 -0.23 8.16
N ILE A 66 -7.30 0.90 7.95
CA ILE A 66 -7.22 1.62 6.68
C ILE A 66 -5.75 1.62 6.24
N SER A 67 -5.48 1.26 4.98
CA SER A 67 -4.12 1.23 4.43
C SER A 67 -4.05 1.78 3.01
N GLY A 68 -2.88 2.32 2.63
CA GLY A 68 -2.60 2.79 1.27
C GLY A 68 -1.15 2.53 0.88
N MET A 69 -0.89 2.33 -0.41
CA MET A 69 0.45 2.05 -0.97
C MET A 69 0.67 2.92 -2.21
N PHE A 70 1.86 3.52 -2.30
CA PHE A 70 2.23 4.48 -3.33
C PHE A 70 3.60 4.11 -3.90
N PRO A 71 3.68 3.70 -5.19
CA PRO A 71 4.97 3.55 -5.85
C PRO A 71 5.66 4.91 -5.93
N THR A 72 6.95 4.93 -5.64
CA THR A 72 7.73 6.17 -5.67
C THR A 72 8.23 6.42 -7.09
N LYS A 73 8.34 7.68 -7.49
CA LYS A 73 9.06 8.04 -8.71
C LYS A 73 10.55 8.04 -8.40
N ASP A 74 11.37 7.50 -9.31
CA ASP A 74 12.84 7.53 -9.22
C ASP A 74 13.33 8.94 -8.86
N LYS A 75 13.63 9.16 -7.58
CA LYS A 75 14.23 10.38 -7.06
C LYS A 75 15.47 9.97 -6.29
N TRP A 76 16.59 10.61 -6.59
CA TRP A 76 17.91 10.29 -6.04
C TRP A 76 17.98 10.29 -4.50
N TRP A 77 17.06 11.00 -3.83
CA TRP A 77 16.98 11.09 -2.37
C TRP A 77 16.07 10.06 -1.71
N ASN A 78 15.26 9.32 -2.47
CA ASN A 78 14.34 8.32 -1.92
C ASN A 78 14.88 6.91 -2.22
N PRO A 79 15.40 6.18 -1.21
CA PRO A 79 15.94 4.85 -1.42
C PRO A 79 14.84 3.77 -1.51
N PHE A 80 13.57 4.12 -1.35
CA PHE A 80 12.45 3.17 -1.33
C PHE A 80 11.65 3.22 -2.63
N ASP A 81 11.26 2.06 -3.13
CA ASP A 81 10.51 1.91 -4.40
C ASP A 81 8.99 2.02 -4.19
N ILE A 82 8.50 1.68 -2.99
CA ILE A 82 7.09 1.79 -2.61
C ILE A 82 7.03 2.32 -1.16
N ILE A 83 6.13 3.26 -0.91
CA ILE A 83 5.82 3.75 0.43
C ILE A 83 4.36 3.42 0.73
N GLY A 84 4.11 2.87 1.91
CA GLY A 84 2.78 2.60 2.42
C GLY A 84 2.50 3.25 3.76
N PHE A 85 1.23 3.19 4.13
CA PHE A 85 0.72 3.67 5.40
C PHE A 85 -0.43 2.77 5.83
N GLU A 86 -0.52 2.55 7.14
CA GLU A 86 -1.56 1.77 7.79
C GLU A 86 -1.99 2.49 9.08
N LEU A 87 -3.31 2.58 9.29
CA LEU A 87 -3.94 3.12 10.49
C LEU A 87 -4.96 2.12 11.03
N LYS A 88 -4.67 1.54 12.20
CA LYS A 88 -5.58 0.62 12.92
C LYS A 88 -6.34 1.35 14.01
N GLY A 89 -7.60 0.94 14.24
CA GLY A 89 -8.41 1.35 15.37
C GLY A 89 -9.10 0.15 16.03
N GLY A 90 -9.37 0.27 17.34
CA GLY A 90 -10.05 -0.77 18.12
C GLY A 90 -9.13 -1.80 18.78
N VAL A 91 -7.84 -1.47 18.95
CA VAL A 91 -6.77 -2.42 19.33
C VAL A 91 -6.94 -3.05 20.71
N THR A 92 -7.71 -2.43 21.63
CA THR A 92 -7.83 -2.89 23.03
C THR A 92 -9.27 -3.10 23.54
N ASP A 93 -10.25 -2.25 23.18
CA ASP A 93 -11.55 -2.22 23.88
C ASP A 93 -12.81 -2.48 23.02
N ARG A 94 -12.68 -3.19 21.88
CA ARG A 94 -13.82 -3.51 20.98
C ARG A 94 -14.61 -2.29 20.47
N ASN A 95 -14.12 -1.06 20.69
CA ASN A 95 -14.78 0.18 20.31
C ASN A 95 -14.21 0.67 18.97
N PHE A 96 -15.04 0.63 17.92
CA PHE A 96 -14.71 0.98 16.54
C PHE A 96 -14.80 2.48 16.21
N SER A 97 -14.49 3.35 17.17
CA SER A 97 -14.64 4.78 16.96
C SER A 97 -13.27 5.43 16.80
N PHE A 98 -12.85 5.70 15.57
CA PHE A 98 -11.69 6.53 15.28
C PHE A 98 -11.89 7.98 15.77
N PHE A 99 -13.14 8.42 15.82
CA PHE A 99 -13.57 9.71 16.34
C PHE A 99 -14.87 9.50 17.11
N LYS A 100 -14.86 9.66 18.44
CA LYS A 100 -16.09 9.67 19.27
C LYS A 100 -15.99 10.87 20.20
N GLY A 101 -17.02 11.72 20.23
CA GLY A 101 -16.96 13.01 20.92
C GLY A 101 -16.20 14.05 20.10
N GLY A 102 -16.57 15.33 20.23
CA GLY A 102 -15.92 16.43 19.50
C GLY A 102 -14.40 16.46 19.70
N PHE A 103 -13.72 17.36 18.98
CA PHE A 103 -12.26 17.54 18.90
C PHE A 103 -11.47 17.44 20.23
N SER A 104 -12.11 17.55 21.39
CA SER A 104 -11.53 17.51 22.73
C SER A 104 -11.51 16.15 23.43
N THR A 105 -12.19 15.10 22.94
CA THR A 105 -12.25 13.80 23.65
C THR A 105 -12.03 12.61 22.71
N GLY A 106 -10.86 12.57 22.05
CA GLY A 106 -10.44 11.40 21.29
C GLY A 106 -10.36 10.15 22.17
N ASN A 107 -11.33 9.26 22.05
CA ASN A 107 -11.34 7.96 22.69
C ASN A 107 -10.96 6.91 21.64
N SER A 108 -9.67 6.68 21.42
CA SER A 108 -9.25 5.74 20.36
C SER A 108 -7.90 5.11 20.71
N ALA A 109 -7.91 3.83 21.04
CA ALA A 109 -6.72 2.98 20.90
C ALA A 109 -6.45 2.79 19.40
N TYR A 110 -5.33 3.32 18.92
CA TYR A 110 -4.96 3.33 17.51
C TYR A 110 -3.52 2.89 17.28
N GLU A 111 -3.20 2.45 16.07
CA GLU A 111 -1.83 2.19 15.61
C GLU A 111 -1.60 2.90 14.28
N ILE A 112 -0.52 3.68 14.19
CA ILE A 112 -0.03 4.27 12.95
C ILE A 112 1.23 3.52 12.55
N LYS A 113 1.27 3.02 11.32
CA LYS A 113 2.36 2.20 10.80
C LYS A 113 2.67 2.56 9.34
N PRO A 114 3.58 3.51 9.08
CA PRO A 114 4.16 3.66 7.74
C PRO A 114 4.94 2.39 7.35
N SER A 115 5.03 2.13 6.04
CA SER A 115 5.84 1.05 5.48
C SER A 115 6.71 1.56 4.33
N PHE A 116 7.92 1.05 4.24
CA PHE A 116 8.90 1.43 3.24
C PHE A 116 9.43 0.16 2.59
N HIS A 117 9.21 0.01 1.30
CA HIS A 117 9.58 -1.20 0.58
C HIS A 117 10.76 -0.93 -0.36
N ARG A 118 11.75 -1.81 -0.30
CA ARG A 118 12.95 -1.76 -1.15
C ARG A 118 13.10 -3.06 -1.94
N ILE A 119 12.93 -2.95 -3.24
CA ILE A 119 13.00 -4.04 -4.21
C ILE A 119 14.46 -4.40 -4.47
N THR A 120 14.80 -5.67 -4.36
CA THR A 120 16.19 -6.15 -4.56
C THR A 120 16.51 -6.39 -6.04
N TRP A 121 17.77 -6.61 -6.39
CA TRP A 121 18.18 -6.91 -7.77
C TRP A 121 17.92 -8.36 -8.21
N CYS A 122 17.62 -9.26 -7.26
CA CYS A 122 17.46 -10.70 -7.50
C CYS A 122 16.12 -11.09 -8.18
N ASN A 123 15.37 -10.11 -8.67
CA ASN A 123 14.07 -10.32 -9.29
C ASN A 123 14.22 -10.90 -10.69
N SER A 124 13.34 -11.83 -11.05
CA SER A 124 13.40 -12.49 -12.36
C SER A 124 12.02 -12.90 -12.84
N ALA A 125 11.88 -12.96 -14.16
CA ALA A 125 10.73 -13.54 -14.82
C ALA A 125 11.21 -14.48 -15.94
N LYS A 126 10.53 -15.61 -16.09
CA LYS A 126 10.74 -16.60 -17.16
C LYS A 126 9.54 -16.58 -18.10
N TYR A 127 9.81 -16.83 -19.37
CA TYR A 127 8.82 -17.11 -20.40
C TYR A 127 9.21 -18.45 -21.10
N GLY A 128 8.27 -19.11 -21.78
CA GLY A 128 8.37 -20.52 -22.21
C GLY A 128 9.58 -20.92 -23.08
N THR A 129 9.77 -22.23 -23.32
CA THR A 129 10.85 -22.79 -24.16
C THR A 129 10.63 -22.53 -25.66
N LYS A 130 11.74 -22.46 -26.42
CA LYS A 130 11.86 -21.88 -27.79
C LYS A 130 10.80 -22.27 -28.83
N THR A 131 10.20 -23.47 -28.76
CA THR A 131 9.26 -23.98 -29.77
C THR A 131 7.83 -23.40 -29.66
N GLU A 132 7.34 -23.08 -28.46
CA GLU A 132 6.01 -22.46 -28.26
C GLU A 132 6.09 -20.94 -28.02
N SER A 133 7.25 -20.43 -27.63
CA SER A 133 7.43 -19.02 -27.25
C SER A 133 7.68 -18.09 -28.44
N HIS A 134 8.13 -18.59 -29.59
CA HIS A 134 8.53 -17.75 -30.74
C HIS A 134 7.35 -16.94 -31.34
N PRO A 135 6.17 -17.53 -31.63
CA PRO A 135 5.05 -16.76 -32.18
C PRO A 135 4.46 -15.76 -31.18
N LYS A 136 4.41 -16.13 -29.89
CA LYS A 136 3.94 -15.23 -28.81
C LYS A 136 4.89 -14.06 -28.59
N LEU A 137 6.19 -14.30 -28.70
CA LEU A 137 7.21 -13.26 -28.60
C LEU A 137 7.19 -12.32 -29.82
N GLN A 138 7.01 -12.85 -31.03
CA GLN A 138 6.82 -12.03 -32.24
C GLN A 138 5.57 -11.15 -32.14
N LEU A 139 4.44 -11.72 -31.68
CA LEU A 139 3.22 -10.95 -31.45
C LEU A 139 3.42 -9.86 -30.40
N LEU A 140 4.15 -10.15 -29.32
CA LEU A 140 4.53 -9.16 -28.31
C LEU A 140 5.36 -8.03 -28.92
N HIS A 141 6.37 -8.35 -29.72
CA HIS A 141 7.18 -7.34 -30.40
C HIS A 141 6.33 -6.46 -31.31
N ALA A 142 5.44 -7.04 -32.12
CA ALA A 142 4.52 -6.29 -32.97
C ALA A 142 3.62 -5.34 -32.15
N LYS A 143 3.03 -5.82 -31.05
CA LYS A 143 2.20 -4.98 -30.16
C LYS A 143 3.01 -3.84 -29.51
N ASN A 144 4.25 -4.10 -29.12
CA ASN A 144 5.14 -3.08 -28.53
C ASN A 144 5.63 -2.07 -29.56
N THR A 145 5.83 -2.47 -30.82
CA THR A 145 6.09 -1.55 -31.94
C THR A 145 4.92 -0.59 -32.12
N LEU A 146 3.68 -1.09 -32.17
CA LEU A 146 2.49 -0.24 -32.27
C LEU A 146 2.36 0.76 -31.11
N ALA A 147 2.68 0.35 -29.88
CA ALA A 147 2.69 1.25 -28.72
C ALA A 147 3.75 2.35 -28.85
N THR A 148 4.93 2.01 -29.39
CA THR A 148 6.03 2.96 -29.62
C THR A 148 5.71 3.94 -30.75
N GLU A 149 5.09 3.46 -31.84
CA GLU A 149 4.62 4.30 -32.94
C GLU A 149 3.49 5.24 -32.51
N TYR A 150 2.56 4.77 -31.68
CA TYR A 150 1.56 5.63 -31.05
C TYR A 150 2.21 6.75 -30.23
N LYS A 151 3.18 6.39 -29.36
CA LYS A 151 3.96 7.38 -28.60
C LYS A 151 4.61 8.42 -29.51
N ALA A 152 5.27 7.99 -30.59
CA ALA A 152 5.90 8.88 -31.55
C ALA A 152 4.90 9.84 -32.21
N ARG A 153 3.72 9.35 -32.62
CA ARG A 153 2.66 10.19 -33.20
C ARG A 153 2.12 11.24 -32.22
N VAL A 154 1.95 10.87 -30.95
CA VAL A 154 1.52 11.83 -29.91
C VAL A 154 2.59 12.91 -29.70
N ILE A 155 3.88 12.53 -29.62
CA ILE A 155 4.99 13.49 -29.51
C ILE A 155 5.00 14.46 -30.69
N ASP A 156 4.92 13.93 -31.91
CA ASP A 156 4.87 14.74 -33.14
C ASP A 156 3.66 15.70 -33.14
N THR A 157 2.50 15.24 -32.65
CA THR A 157 1.29 16.08 -32.52
C THR A 157 1.46 17.18 -31.48
N VAL A 158 1.99 16.86 -30.30
CA VAL A 158 2.23 17.83 -29.21
C VAL A 158 3.23 18.88 -29.65
N PHE A 159 4.29 18.48 -30.38
CA PHE A 159 5.26 19.40 -30.95
C PHE A 159 4.59 20.42 -31.89
N VAL A 160 3.72 19.96 -32.79
CA VAL A 160 3.00 20.84 -33.72
C VAL A 160 2.05 21.78 -32.98
N ILE A 161 1.20 21.25 -32.09
CA ILE A 161 0.25 22.06 -31.32
C ILE A 161 0.96 23.10 -30.44
N THR A 162 2.08 22.73 -29.82
CA THR A 162 2.89 23.67 -29.03
C THR A 162 3.55 24.73 -29.90
N SER A 163 3.97 24.37 -31.12
CA SER A 163 4.51 25.34 -32.08
C SER A 163 3.44 26.32 -32.57
N LEU A 164 2.23 25.84 -32.86
CA LEU A 164 1.09 26.68 -33.21
C LEU A 164 0.70 27.60 -32.06
N TYR A 165 0.68 27.08 -30.82
CA TYR A 165 0.45 27.89 -29.62
C TYR A 165 1.51 28.98 -29.45
N ASN A 166 2.79 28.64 -29.58
CA ASN A 166 3.89 29.58 -29.42
C ASN A 166 3.92 30.65 -30.51
N LEU A 167 3.55 30.30 -31.74
CA LEU A 167 3.40 31.28 -32.83
C LEU A 167 2.21 32.20 -32.56
N HIS A 168 1.03 31.61 -32.34
CA HIS A 168 -0.20 32.35 -32.17
C HIS A 168 -0.16 33.28 -30.96
N LEU A 169 0.40 32.83 -29.83
CA LEU A 169 0.48 33.59 -28.57
C LEU A 169 1.87 34.15 -28.29
N LYS A 170 2.67 34.36 -29.35
CA LYS A 170 4.01 34.95 -29.25
C LYS A 170 4.03 36.29 -28.53
N VAL A 171 2.97 37.09 -28.69
CA VAL A 171 2.75 38.39 -28.02
C VAL A 171 2.81 38.30 -26.48
N LEU A 172 2.51 37.15 -25.89
CA LEU A 172 2.58 36.95 -24.44
C LEU A 172 4.01 36.87 -23.90
N GLY A 173 5.02 36.71 -24.77
CA GLY A 173 6.43 36.63 -24.37
C GLY A 173 6.79 35.41 -23.51
N GLN A 174 5.89 34.43 -23.40
CA GLN A 174 6.06 33.24 -22.55
C GLN A 174 5.91 31.95 -23.39
N PRO A 175 6.89 31.62 -24.25
CA PRO A 175 6.83 30.42 -25.07
C PRO A 175 6.83 29.16 -24.20
N LYS A 176 5.96 28.22 -24.56
CA LYS A 176 5.90 26.89 -23.95
C LYS A 176 7.02 26.01 -24.48
N LYS A 177 7.53 25.13 -23.62
CA LYS A 177 8.64 24.23 -23.97
C LYS A 177 8.18 23.17 -24.97
N LEU A 178 8.91 23.04 -26.06
CA LEU A 178 8.71 21.97 -27.05
C LEU A 178 9.19 20.62 -26.49
N PRO A 179 8.60 19.49 -26.94
CA PRO A 179 9.08 18.15 -26.62
C PRO A 179 10.56 17.98 -26.99
N LYS A 180 11.37 17.46 -26.05
CA LYS A 180 12.82 17.31 -26.23
C LYS A 180 13.19 16.21 -27.23
N GLU A 181 12.26 15.30 -27.49
CA GLU A 181 12.46 14.14 -28.36
C GLU A 181 12.45 14.52 -29.85
N VAL A 182 11.93 15.69 -30.21
CA VAL A 182 11.92 16.17 -31.60
C VAL A 182 13.21 16.93 -31.88
N LYS A 183 14.11 16.29 -32.66
CA LYS A 183 15.41 16.87 -33.03
C LYS A 183 15.41 17.61 -34.36
N SER A 184 14.49 17.26 -35.25
CA SER A 184 14.36 17.85 -36.59
C SER A 184 12.90 17.82 -37.04
N ILE A 185 12.56 18.75 -37.95
CA ILE A 185 11.23 18.81 -38.56
C ILE A 185 11.06 17.67 -39.57
N LYS A 186 9.95 16.94 -39.47
CA LYS A 186 9.55 15.84 -40.35
C LYS A 186 8.39 16.25 -41.24
N ASP A 187 8.17 15.51 -42.31
CA ASP A 187 6.99 15.67 -43.16
C ASP A 187 5.68 15.38 -42.40
N SER A 188 5.72 14.47 -41.42
CA SER A 188 4.59 14.23 -40.51
C SER A 188 4.19 15.48 -39.73
N HIS A 189 5.14 16.32 -39.29
CA HIS A 189 4.83 17.57 -38.58
C HIS A 189 4.09 18.55 -39.49
N ARG A 190 4.55 18.68 -40.74
CA ARG A 190 3.93 19.52 -41.77
C ARG A 190 2.49 19.08 -42.05
N ALA A 191 2.27 17.78 -42.23
CA ALA A 191 0.94 17.20 -42.45
C ALA A 191 0.01 17.42 -41.24
N ILE A 192 0.50 17.24 -40.02
CA ILE A 192 -0.28 17.49 -38.81
C ILE A 192 -0.66 18.98 -38.69
N ALA A 193 0.26 19.90 -39.00
CA ALA A 193 -0.03 21.33 -38.97
C ALA A 193 -1.09 21.70 -40.03
N ALA A 194 -0.94 21.19 -41.26
CA ALA A 194 -1.90 21.36 -42.34
C ALA A 194 -3.31 20.83 -41.98
N TYR A 195 -3.41 19.83 -41.11
CA TYR A 195 -4.68 19.31 -40.61
C TYR A 195 -5.30 20.18 -39.51
N PHE A 196 -4.50 20.71 -38.58
CA PHE A 196 -5.03 21.47 -37.44
C PHE A 196 -5.33 22.93 -37.75
N ILE A 197 -4.52 23.60 -38.58
CA ILE A 197 -4.69 25.04 -38.87
C ILE A 197 -6.10 25.36 -39.41
N PRO A 198 -6.62 24.69 -40.45
CA PRO A 198 -7.98 24.95 -40.96
C PRO A 198 -9.07 24.76 -39.90
N LYS A 199 -8.88 23.82 -38.97
CA LYS A 199 -9.82 23.54 -37.89
C LYS A 199 -9.80 24.61 -36.80
N ILE A 200 -8.62 25.14 -36.50
CA ILE A 200 -8.44 26.23 -35.54
C ILE A 200 -9.11 27.49 -36.07
N ILE A 201 -8.87 27.86 -37.33
CA ILE A 201 -9.42 29.08 -37.91
C ILE A 201 -10.89 28.96 -38.34
N LYS A 202 -11.47 27.74 -38.24
CA LYS A 202 -12.85 27.40 -38.64
C LYS A 202 -13.22 27.81 -40.08
N GLN A 203 -12.24 27.83 -40.99
CA GLN A 203 -12.46 28.22 -42.38
C GLN A 203 -12.83 26.99 -43.23
N SER A 204 -14.09 26.92 -43.62
CA SER A 204 -14.61 25.85 -44.48
C SER A 204 -13.93 25.91 -45.86
N GLY A 205 -13.26 24.82 -46.26
CA GLY A 205 -12.62 24.69 -47.58
C GLY A 205 -11.13 25.05 -47.63
N LEU A 206 -10.52 25.54 -46.55
CA LEU A 206 -9.06 25.72 -46.53
C LEU A 206 -8.36 24.35 -46.48
N THR A 207 -7.61 24.02 -47.53
CA THR A 207 -6.69 22.88 -47.56
C THR A 207 -5.26 23.38 -47.75
N ILE A 208 -4.35 22.95 -46.87
CA ILE A 208 -2.95 23.35 -46.94
C ILE A 208 -2.16 22.22 -47.59
N ASP A 209 -1.74 22.40 -48.85
CA ASP A 209 -0.74 21.53 -49.48
C ASP A 209 0.62 21.75 -48.82
N THR A 210 1.25 20.67 -48.38
CA THR A 210 2.55 20.66 -47.71
C THR A 210 3.73 20.49 -48.68
N SER A 211 3.46 20.13 -49.94
CA SER A 211 4.47 19.83 -50.94
C SER A 211 5.34 21.05 -51.24
N GLY A 212 6.66 20.92 -51.09
CA GLY A 212 7.61 22.00 -51.31
C GLY A 212 7.56 23.17 -50.32
N LYS A 213 6.69 23.14 -49.30
CA LYS A 213 6.59 24.21 -48.29
C LYS A 213 7.50 23.95 -47.09
N THR A 214 8.20 24.99 -46.68
CA THR A 214 8.97 25.01 -45.43
C THR A 214 8.05 25.02 -44.21
N TRP A 215 8.61 24.67 -43.05
CA TRP A 215 7.87 24.70 -41.78
C TRP A 215 7.27 26.08 -41.47
N GLY A 216 8.05 27.14 -41.65
CA GLY A 216 7.58 28.52 -41.43
C GLY A 216 6.43 28.90 -42.39
N GLN A 217 6.53 28.52 -43.67
CA GLN A 217 5.46 28.78 -44.64
C GLN A 217 4.13 28.08 -44.27
N ILE A 218 4.18 26.90 -43.67
CA ILE A 218 2.98 26.19 -43.21
C ILE A 218 2.42 26.85 -41.95
N LEU A 219 3.27 27.19 -40.99
CA LEU A 219 2.82 27.80 -39.74
C LEU A 219 2.18 29.18 -39.95
N ASN A 220 2.66 29.97 -40.92
CA ASN A 220 2.14 31.31 -41.24
C ASN A 220 0.68 31.33 -41.74
N TYR A 221 0.07 30.17 -42.03
CA TYR A 221 -1.38 30.09 -42.27
C TYR A 221 -2.21 30.30 -40.99
N LEU A 222 -1.60 30.16 -39.81
CA LEU A 222 -2.19 30.58 -38.54
C LEU A 222 -1.64 31.97 -38.18
N PRO A 223 -2.48 33.02 -38.13
CA PRO A 223 -1.99 34.35 -37.79
C PRO A 223 -1.53 34.43 -36.33
N GLU A 224 -0.57 35.31 -36.06
CA GLU A 224 -0.21 35.72 -34.69
C GLU A 224 -1.38 36.52 -34.10
N ALA A 225 -1.71 36.31 -32.81
CA ALA A 225 -2.70 37.13 -32.13
C ALA A 225 -2.14 38.54 -31.91
N ASP A 226 -2.92 39.57 -32.25
CA ASP A 226 -2.50 40.96 -32.14
C ASP A 226 -2.47 41.45 -30.68
N THR A 227 -1.68 42.51 -30.50
CA THR A 227 -1.20 43.16 -29.27
C THR A 227 -2.06 43.03 -28.00
N VAL A 228 -1.35 42.79 -26.88
CA VAL A 228 -1.85 43.02 -25.52
C VAL A 228 -2.10 44.52 -25.30
N ILE A 229 -3.35 44.95 -25.13
CA ILE A 229 -3.64 46.29 -24.58
C ILE A 229 -3.27 46.24 -23.10
N LYS A 230 -2.12 46.80 -22.74
CA LYS A 230 -1.78 47.06 -21.34
C LYS A 230 -2.76 48.12 -20.81
N GLY A 231 -3.70 47.72 -19.96
CA GLY A 231 -4.46 48.68 -19.18
C GLY A 231 -3.52 49.50 -18.29
N SER A 232 -4.00 50.64 -17.80
CA SER A 232 -3.27 51.58 -16.93
C SER A 232 -2.78 51.00 -15.59
N LYS A 233 -3.04 49.71 -15.32
CA LYS A 233 -2.56 48.93 -14.16
C LYS A 233 -1.61 47.77 -14.53
N GLY A 234 -1.18 47.65 -15.78
CA GLY A 234 -0.25 46.60 -16.24
C GLY A 234 -0.90 45.23 -16.54
N GLU A 235 -2.22 45.11 -16.40
CA GLU A 235 -2.97 43.94 -16.84
C GLU A 235 -3.26 44.03 -18.34
N GLY A 236 -2.87 42.99 -19.07
CA GLY A 236 -2.97 42.93 -20.51
C GLY A 236 -4.25 42.24 -21.00
N ALA A 237 -4.99 42.86 -21.92
CA ALA A 237 -6.11 42.23 -22.63
C ALA A 237 -5.75 41.92 -24.09
N ILE A 238 -6.10 40.73 -24.59
CA ILE A 238 -5.89 40.30 -25.99
C ILE A 238 -7.09 40.79 -26.83
N ILE A 239 -6.84 41.34 -28.03
CA ILE A 239 -7.90 41.71 -28.97
C ILE A 239 -8.63 40.44 -29.44
N ILE A 240 -9.94 40.39 -29.21
CA ILE A 240 -10.77 39.18 -29.43
C ILE A 240 -10.79 38.75 -30.90
N ASP A 241 -10.71 39.68 -31.85
CA ASP A 241 -10.91 39.41 -33.28
C ASP A 241 -9.79 38.58 -33.93
N THR A 242 -8.60 38.54 -33.33
CA THR A 242 -7.45 37.76 -33.83
C THR A 242 -7.09 36.60 -32.92
N TYR A 243 -7.83 36.37 -31.82
CA TYR A 243 -7.56 35.30 -30.87
C TYR A 243 -8.35 34.04 -31.21
N TYR A 244 -7.64 32.92 -31.39
CA TYR A 244 -8.23 31.59 -31.56
C TYR A 244 -8.12 30.79 -30.26
N ASP A 245 -9.22 30.74 -29.50
CA ASP A 245 -9.30 30.00 -28.23
C ASP A 245 -9.07 28.49 -28.43
N GLU A 246 -9.43 27.95 -29.60
CA GLU A 246 -9.14 26.57 -30.00
C GLU A 246 -7.67 26.18 -29.84
N VAL A 247 -6.73 27.07 -30.14
CA VAL A 247 -5.29 26.80 -29.99
C VAL A 247 -4.95 26.52 -28.53
N THR A 248 -5.53 27.29 -27.61
CA THR A 248 -5.33 27.15 -26.17
C THR A 248 -5.99 25.88 -25.64
N VAL A 249 -7.21 25.57 -26.09
CA VAL A 249 -7.94 24.35 -25.73
C VAL A 249 -7.20 23.11 -26.21
N LEU A 250 -6.73 23.10 -27.46
CA LEU A 250 -5.94 22.02 -28.03
C LEU A 250 -4.61 21.85 -27.28
N TYR A 251 -3.90 22.95 -27.01
CA TYR A 251 -2.66 22.89 -26.24
C TYR A 251 -2.86 22.26 -24.87
N LYS A 252 -3.83 22.73 -24.07
CA LYS A 252 -4.12 22.16 -22.74
C LYS A 252 -4.49 20.67 -22.82
N LYS A 253 -5.27 20.27 -23.83
CA LYS A 253 -5.63 18.87 -24.07
C LYS A 253 -4.38 18.01 -24.34
N TYR A 254 -3.51 18.43 -25.25
CA TYR A 254 -2.33 17.65 -25.65
C TYR A 254 -1.19 17.73 -24.63
N GLU A 255 -1.05 18.82 -23.89
CA GLU A 255 -0.12 18.93 -22.74
C GLU A 255 -0.46 17.88 -21.67
N LYS A 256 -1.75 17.75 -21.33
CA LYS A 256 -2.22 16.73 -20.39
C LYS A 256 -1.90 15.32 -20.88
N VAL A 257 -2.17 15.02 -22.15
CA VAL A 257 -1.83 13.70 -22.74
C VAL A 257 -0.33 13.45 -22.71
N TYR A 258 0.50 14.42 -23.09
CA TYR A 258 1.96 14.29 -23.10
C TYR A 258 2.53 14.02 -21.71
N SER A 259 2.00 14.66 -20.67
CA SER A 259 2.47 14.50 -19.28
C SER A 259 2.36 13.06 -18.75
N GLY A 260 1.40 12.27 -19.25
CA GLY A 260 1.18 10.86 -18.88
C GLY A 260 1.69 9.84 -19.91
N LEU A 261 2.13 10.29 -21.09
CA LEU A 261 2.37 9.42 -22.25
C LEU A 261 3.45 8.36 -22.00
N TYR A 262 4.54 8.73 -21.33
CA TYR A 262 5.62 7.81 -21.01
C TYR A 262 5.11 6.66 -20.15
N GLU A 263 4.38 6.99 -19.08
CA GLU A 263 3.84 6.01 -18.16
C GLU A 263 2.77 5.14 -18.84
N GLU A 264 1.87 5.72 -19.63
CA GLU A 264 0.85 4.96 -20.37
C GLU A 264 1.49 3.97 -21.36
N THR A 265 2.59 4.36 -22.00
CA THR A 265 3.32 3.48 -22.93
C THR A 265 3.94 2.29 -22.20
N LEU A 266 4.57 2.53 -21.05
CA LEU A 266 5.11 1.43 -20.23
C LEU A 266 3.99 0.49 -19.76
N ASP A 267 2.86 1.02 -19.31
CA ASP A 267 1.71 0.22 -18.89
C ASP A 267 1.17 -0.65 -20.03
N LYS A 268 1.04 -0.09 -21.24
CA LYS A 268 0.65 -0.85 -22.44
C LYS A 268 1.63 -1.98 -22.74
N MET A 269 2.94 -1.73 -22.66
CA MET A 269 3.96 -2.76 -22.87
C MET A 269 3.86 -3.89 -21.83
N ILE A 270 3.64 -3.54 -20.56
CA ILE A 270 3.43 -4.53 -19.49
C ILE A 270 2.19 -5.38 -19.78
N VAL A 271 1.07 -4.74 -20.15
CA VAL A 271 -0.18 -5.43 -20.53
C VAL A 271 0.04 -6.36 -21.72
N ASN A 272 0.75 -5.91 -22.77
CA ASN A 272 1.06 -6.74 -23.93
C ASN A 272 1.87 -7.98 -23.56
N SER A 273 2.77 -7.87 -22.57
CA SER A 273 3.63 -8.97 -22.12
C SER A 273 2.97 -9.94 -21.13
N SER A 274 1.76 -9.64 -20.65
CA SER A 274 1.15 -10.39 -19.55
C SER A 274 1.04 -11.90 -19.79
N SER A 275 0.75 -12.32 -21.03
CA SER A 275 0.49 -13.72 -21.39
C SER A 275 1.73 -14.57 -21.71
N ILE A 276 2.92 -13.96 -21.78
CA ILE A 276 4.15 -14.70 -22.11
C ILE A 276 4.86 -15.27 -20.87
N TRP A 277 4.58 -14.71 -19.69
CA TRP A 277 5.30 -15.08 -18.47
C TRP A 277 4.84 -16.44 -17.95
N THR A 278 5.78 -17.34 -17.72
CA THR A 278 5.53 -18.67 -17.14
C THR A 278 5.82 -18.71 -15.65
N LYS A 279 6.75 -17.86 -15.18
CA LYS A 279 7.09 -17.77 -13.76
C LYS A 279 7.71 -16.40 -13.45
N LYS A 280 7.27 -15.77 -12.37
CA LYS A 280 7.85 -14.53 -11.85
C LYS A 280 8.30 -14.76 -10.41
N LYS A 281 9.45 -14.21 -10.04
CA LYS A 281 10.05 -14.30 -8.71
C LYS A 281 10.49 -12.92 -8.26
N TYR A 282 9.93 -12.47 -7.14
CA TYR A 282 10.22 -11.19 -6.53
C TYR A 282 10.75 -11.33 -5.11
N LEU A 283 11.67 -10.44 -4.75
CA LEU A 283 12.31 -10.35 -3.45
C LEU A 283 12.46 -8.87 -3.08
N TRP A 284 11.92 -8.48 -1.93
CA TRP A 284 12.02 -7.11 -1.41
C TRP A 284 12.07 -7.08 0.10
N TRP A 285 12.65 -6.01 0.62
CA TRP A 285 12.64 -5.66 2.03
C TRP A 285 11.47 -4.74 2.32
N THR A 286 10.86 -4.90 3.48
CA THR A 286 9.85 -4.00 4.03
C THR A 286 10.32 -3.52 5.39
N PHE A 287 10.38 -2.22 5.60
CA PHE A 287 10.64 -1.60 6.90
C PHE A 287 9.40 -0.84 7.35
N SER A 288 8.92 -1.11 8.56
CA SER A 288 7.66 -0.56 9.06
C SER A 288 7.81 -0.10 10.51
N PRO A 289 8.19 1.16 10.76
CA PRO A 289 8.09 1.73 12.08
C PRO A 289 6.61 1.90 12.44
N PHE A 290 6.30 1.84 13.73
CA PHE A 290 4.94 2.00 14.21
C PHE A 290 4.89 2.72 15.56
N PHE A 291 3.75 3.34 15.80
CA PHE A 291 3.35 3.94 17.06
C PHE A 291 1.94 3.48 17.39
N ARG A 292 1.72 3.00 18.60
CA ARG A 292 0.44 2.47 19.07
C ARG A 292 0.07 3.10 20.40
N SER A 293 -1.22 3.40 20.56
CA SER A 293 -1.83 3.75 21.83
C SER A 293 -2.80 2.64 22.23
N ASP A 294 -2.61 2.12 23.43
CA ASP A 294 -3.44 1.10 24.07
C ASP A 294 -4.21 1.77 25.21
N LYS A 295 -5.54 1.68 25.20
CA LYS A 295 -6.35 2.14 26.32
C LYS A 295 -6.44 1.03 27.35
N ALA A 296 -6.18 1.35 28.62
CA ALA A 296 -6.36 0.42 29.73
C ALA A 296 -7.20 1.10 30.82
N ASN A 297 -8.15 0.37 31.38
CA ASN A 297 -8.72 0.74 32.68
C ASN A 297 -7.81 0.13 33.75
N GLU A 298 -7.37 0.94 34.68
CA GLU A 298 -6.47 0.55 35.74
C GLU A 298 -7.22 0.61 37.05
N TYR A 299 -7.03 -0.40 37.90
CA TYR A 299 -7.50 -0.33 39.27
C TYR A 299 -6.31 -0.25 40.23
N TYR A 300 -6.48 0.57 41.24
CA TYR A 300 -5.55 0.74 42.35
C TYR A 300 -6.13 0.01 43.55
N THR A 301 -5.31 -0.74 44.26
CA THR A 301 -5.73 -1.44 45.48
C THR A 301 -5.58 -0.59 46.74
N LYS A 302 -5.02 0.62 46.61
CA LYS A 302 -4.82 1.59 47.69
C LYS A 302 -5.16 3.00 47.20
N TYR A 303 -5.88 3.76 48.02
CA TYR A 303 -6.13 5.20 47.85
C TYR A 303 -5.88 5.86 49.21
N ASP A 304 -4.98 6.85 49.27
CA ASP A 304 -4.58 7.52 50.51
C ASP A 304 -4.23 6.56 51.67
N ASP A 305 -3.44 5.51 51.37
CA ASP A 305 -3.05 4.43 52.30
C ASP A 305 -4.18 3.58 52.90
N ILE A 306 -5.42 3.78 52.43
CA ILE A 306 -6.60 2.96 52.76
C ILE A 306 -6.81 1.94 51.64
N ASP A 307 -7.06 0.68 52.01
CA ASP A 307 -7.45 -0.37 51.07
C ASP A 307 -8.80 -0.01 50.41
N SER A 308 -8.74 0.55 49.20
CA SER A 308 -9.92 0.87 48.41
C SER A 308 -9.63 0.71 46.93
N MET A 309 -10.63 0.21 46.19
CA MET A 309 -10.56 0.02 44.75
C MET A 309 -11.00 1.30 44.04
N TYR A 310 -10.06 1.99 43.40
CA TYR A 310 -10.33 3.13 42.53
C TYR A 310 -9.96 2.79 41.08
N PHE A 311 -10.80 3.20 40.12
CA PHE A 311 -10.62 2.93 38.70
C PHE A 311 -10.25 4.20 37.92
N LYS A 312 -9.19 4.14 37.12
CA LYS A 312 -8.77 5.22 36.23
C LYS A 312 -8.49 4.67 34.84
N SER A 313 -8.98 5.35 33.80
CA SER A 313 -8.52 5.04 32.44
C SER A 313 -7.20 5.75 32.18
N ASP A 314 -6.23 5.01 31.63
CA ASP A 314 -4.96 5.56 31.15
C ASP A 314 -4.66 5.09 29.72
N TYR A 315 -3.79 5.84 29.04
CA TYR A 315 -3.28 5.50 27.73
C TYR A 315 -1.83 5.07 27.83
N ARG A 316 -1.56 3.85 27.34
CA ARG A 316 -0.20 3.30 27.28
C ARG A 316 0.29 3.39 25.84
N PHE A 317 1.48 3.96 25.66
CA PHE A 317 2.08 4.12 24.35
C PHE A 317 3.13 3.04 24.09
N SER A 318 3.04 2.44 22.91
CA SER A 318 4.01 1.48 22.41
C SER A 318 4.58 1.98 21.09
N TYR A 319 5.86 1.76 20.86
CA TYR A 319 6.50 2.13 19.60
C TYR A 319 7.56 1.12 19.23
N GLY A 320 7.82 0.97 17.95
CA GLY A 320 8.79 0.00 17.48
C GLY A 320 9.00 0.06 15.99
N ALA A 321 9.73 -0.91 15.49
CA ALA A 321 9.89 -1.12 14.07
C ALA A 321 9.97 -2.60 13.73
N SER A 322 9.40 -2.93 12.58
CA SER A 322 9.47 -4.25 11.97
C SER A 322 10.25 -4.19 10.67
N ALA A 323 11.04 -5.23 10.40
CA ALA A 323 11.72 -5.42 9.13
C ALA A 323 11.35 -6.82 8.60
N TYR A 324 10.96 -6.91 7.33
CA TYR A 324 10.58 -8.16 6.68
C TYR A 324 11.35 -8.37 5.38
N LEU A 325 11.88 -9.57 5.19
CA LEU A 325 12.28 -10.08 3.88
C LEU A 325 11.09 -10.82 3.27
N ASN A 326 10.63 -10.37 2.11
CA ASN A 326 9.45 -10.90 1.43
C ASN A 326 9.89 -11.54 0.12
N ARG A 327 9.47 -12.79 -0.09
CA ARG A 327 9.72 -13.55 -1.30
C ARG A 327 8.40 -13.97 -1.92
N TYR A 328 8.12 -13.43 -3.09
CA TYR A 328 6.94 -13.77 -3.87
C TYR A 328 7.32 -14.57 -5.10
N CYS A 329 6.62 -15.66 -5.34
CA CYS A 329 6.79 -16.48 -6.52
C CYS A 329 5.42 -16.74 -7.12
N VAL A 330 5.19 -16.30 -8.35
CA VAL A 330 3.94 -16.53 -9.05
C VAL A 330 4.17 -17.30 -10.33
N THR A 331 3.38 -18.35 -10.49
CA THR A 331 3.24 -19.13 -11.72
C THR A 331 1.84 -18.79 -12.25
N PRO A 332 1.74 -17.93 -13.28
CA PRO A 332 0.44 -17.47 -13.80
C PRO A 332 -0.50 -18.64 -14.08
N ASN A 333 -1.79 -18.47 -13.75
CA ASN A 333 -2.85 -19.47 -13.88
C ASN A 333 -2.64 -20.79 -13.09
N LYS A 334 -1.66 -20.86 -12.17
CA LYS A 334 -1.44 -22.05 -11.33
C LYS A 334 -1.44 -21.73 -9.85
N PHE A 335 -0.42 -21.01 -9.37
CA PHE A 335 -0.29 -20.68 -7.95
C PHE A 335 0.56 -19.42 -7.75
N ALA A 336 0.29 -18.73 -6.65
CA ALA A 336 1.16 -17.72 -6.07
C ALA A 336 1.61 -18.17 -4.67
N ILE A 337 2.88 -17.99 -4.36
CA ILE A 337 3.46 -18.26 -3.05
C ILE A 337 4.10 -16.98 -2.55
N LEU A 338 3.74 -16.57 -1.35
CA LEU A 338 4.39 -15.50 -0.62
C LEU A 338 4.97 -16.05 0.67
N ALA A 339 6.27 -15.90 0.86
CA ALA A 339 6.95 -16.22 2.11
C ALA A 339 7.54 -14.94 2.70
N ARG A 340 7.37 -14.75 4.01
CA ARG A 340 7.84 -13.57 4.74
C ARG A 340 8.61 -14.02 5.96
N LEU A 341 9.76 -13.40 6.17
CA LEU A 341 10.56 -13.55 7.38
C LEU A 341 10.74 -12.17 8.00
N GLY A 342 10.21 -11.99 9.21
CA GLY A 342 10.14 -10.73 9.91
C GLY A 342 10.91 -10.73 11.22
N ALA A 343 11.46 -9.57 11.57
CA ALA A 343 11.95 -9.26 12.89
C ALA A 343 11.34 -7.93 13.35
N THR A 344 10.86 -7.88 14.59
CA THR A 344 10.28 -6.70 15.22
C THR A 344 11.03 -6.40 16.51
N ILE A 345 11.32 -5.13 16.75
CA ILE A 345 11.82 -4.63 18.03
C ILE A 345 10.88 -3.52 18.46
N SER A 346 10.35 -3.61 19.66
CA SER A 346 9.39 -2.63 20.16
C SER A 346 9.54 -2.38 21.65
N HIS A 347 9.29 -1.14 22.07
CA HIS A 347 8.99 -0.80 23.44
C HIS A 347 7.47 -0.88 23.62
N THR A 348 7.00 -1.80 24.45
CA THR A 348 5.58 -2.14 24.59
C THR A 348 5.24 -2.43 26.06
N ASN A 349 3.97 -2.64 26.35
CA ASN A 349 3.47 -3.04 27.66
C ASN A 349 3.08 -4.53 27.70
N ASN A 350 2.90 -5.07 28.90
CA ASN A 350 2.49 -6.46 29.13
C ASN A 350 0.97 -6.68 29.25
N LEU A 351 0.12 -5.70 28.87
CA LEU A 351 -1.35 -5.81 29.04
C LEU A 351 -1.92 -7.08 28.40
N GLY A 352 -1.37 -7.52 27.26
CA GLY A 352 -1.79 -8.75 26.57
C GLY A 352 -1.44 -10.05 27.30
N ASN A 353 -0.60 -10.02 28.33
CA ASN A 353 -0.23 -11.19 29.13
C ASN A 353 -0.96 -11.24 30.49
N LEU A 354 -1.50 -10.10 30.93
CA LEU A 354 -2.22 -9.96 32.19
C LEU A 354 -3.65 -10.50 32.09
N THR A 355 -4.12 -11.10 33.17
CA THR A 355 -5.53 -11.47 33.32
C THR A 355 -6.30 -10.23 33.79
N PRO A 356 -7.31 -9.75 33.05
CA PRO A 356 -8.11 -8.61 33.48
C PRO A 356 -9.03 -8.97 34.67
N TYR A 357 -9.26 -8.00 35.55
CA TYR A 357 -10.35 -8.01 36.53
C TYR A 357 -11.62 -7.48 35.86
N ASN A 358 -12.68 -8.28 35.84
CA ASN A 358 -13.98 -7.85 35.33
C ASN A 358 -14.77 -7.20 36.45
N TYR A 359 -15.29 -6.00 36.20
CA TYR A 359 -16.10 -5.24 37.15
C TYR A 359 -17.41 -4.78 36.52
N GLU A 360 -18.41 -4.58 37.35
CA GLU A 360 -19.68 -3.97 36.98
C GLU A 360 -19.90 -2.72 37.85
N ASN A 361 -19.87 -1.55 37.22
CA ASN A 361 -20.23 -0.31 37.90
C ASN A 361 -21.73 -0.06 37.74
N LYS A 362 -22.43 0.05 38.87
CA LYS A 362 -23.83 0.43 38.93
C LYS A 362 -23.92 1.89 39.33
N THR A 363 -24.37 2.74 38.40
CA THR A 363 -24.65 4.15 38.71
C THR A 363 -26.16 4.37 38.74
N PRO A 364 -26.73 4.90 39.85
CA PRO A 364 -28.14 5.25 39.88
C PRO A 364 -28.41 6.35 38.85
N PHE A 365 -29.37 6.13 37.95
CA PHE A 365 -29.69 7.06 36.86
C PHE A 365 -30.70 8.14 37.29
N PHE A 366 -31.46 7.92 38.37
CA PHE A 366 -32.32 8.89 39.04
C PHE A 366 -32.39 8.59 40.55
N GLU A 367 -32.21 9.60 41.40
CA GLU A 367 -32.21 9.48 42.87
C GLU A 367 -33.57 9.83 43.51
N TYR A 368 -34.55 10.34 42.75
CA TYR A 368 -35.78 10.97 43.29
C TYR A 368 -37.12 10.35 42.83
N ALA A 369 -37.22 9.01 42.69
CA ALA A 369 -38.50 8.32 42.40
C ALA A 369 -38.49 6.88 42.96
N PRO A 370 -39.65 6.22 43.20
CA PRO A 370 -39.74 4.91 43.88
C PRO A 370 -39.13 3.71 43.13
N SER A 371 -38.50 3.94 41.97
CA SER A 371 -37.77 2.93 41.21
C SER A 371 -36.39 3.45 40.83
N VAL A 372 -35.34 2.87 41.43
CA VAL A 372 -33.95 3.12 41.03
C VAL A 372 -33.69 2.35 39.74
N THR A 373 -33.59 3.05 38.61
CA THR A 373 -33.07 2.45 37.38
C THR A 373 -31.54 2.55 37.43
N GLU A 374 -30.86 1.40 37.51
CA GLU A 374 -29.39 1.34 37.53
C GLU A 374 -28.83 1.35 36.10
N LYS A 375 -27.88 2.24 35.84
CA LYS A 375 -27.02 2.13 34.65
C LYS A 375 -25.87 1.19 35.01
N VAL A 376 -25.91 -0.03 34.49
CA VAL A 376 -24.84 -1.02 34.63
C VAL A 376 -23.81 -0.82 33.52
N VAL A 377 -22.56 -0.56 33.89
CA VAL A 377 -21.41 -0.51 32.97
C VAL A 377 -20.45 -1.62 33.36
N ALA A 378 -20.42 -2.69 32.58
CA ALA A 378 -19.43 -3.75 32.70
C ALA A 378 -18.13 -3.36 31.99
N GLY A 379 -16.99 -3.66 32.60
CA GLY A 379 -15.67 -3.38 32.04
C GLY A 379 -14.60 -4.35 32.54
N SER A 380 -13.45 -4.30 31.89
CA SER A 380 -12.24 -5.00 32.32
C SER A 380 -11.21 -3.97 32.78
N ALA A 381 -10.54 -4.24 33.90
CA ALA A 381 -9.48 -3.41 34.45
C ALA A 381 -8.24 -4.24 34.81
N TYR A 382 -7.10 -3.58 34.88
CA TYR A 382 -5.80 -4.19 35.17
C TYR A 382 -5.22 -3.59 36.44
N ASN A 383 -4.55 -4.41 37.26
CA ASN A 383 -3.87 -3.89 38.44
C ASN A 383 -2.71 -3.01 37.98
N ASN A 384 -2.71 -1.73 38.36
CA ASN A 384 -1.65 -0.79 37.97
C ASN A 384 -0.24 -1.29 38.37
N SER A 385 -0.10 -2.00 39.50
CA SER A 385 1.22 -2.53 39.93
C SER A 385 1.77 -3.63 39.03
N ASP A 386 0.90 -4.29 38.26
CA ASP A 386 1.25 -5.44 37.41
C ASP A 386 1.55 -5.02 35.97
N ILE A 387 1.17 -3.79 35.59
CA ILE A 387 1.46 -3.22 34.28
C ILE A 387 2.94 -2.84 34.23
N LYS A 388 3.65 -3.43 33.27
CA LYS A 388 5.07 -3.19 33.00
C LYS A 388 5.26 -2.78 31.56
N THR A 389 6.23 -1.90 31.32
CA THR A 389 6.71 -1.55 30.00
C THR A 389 8.15 -2.01 29.81
N GLY A 390 8.52 -2.35 28.58
CA GLY A 390 9.79 -2.99 28.32
C GLY A 390 10.04 -3.24 26.85
N LEU A 391 11.25 -3.74 26.56
CA LEU A 391 11.66 -4.10 25.22
C LEU A 391 11.15 -5.51 24.88
N GLU A 392 10.48 -5.64 23.75
CA GLU A 392 10.06 -6.90 23.16
C GLU A 392 10.75 -7.08 21.80
N LYS A 393 11.35 -8.25 21.61
CA LYS A 393 11.93 -8.68 20.34
C LYS A 393 11.10 -9.83 19.81
N GLN A 394 10.70 -9.78 18.55
CA GLN A 394 9.87 -10.82 17.95
C GLN A 394 10.45 -11.22 16.59
N LEU A 395 10.49 -12.52 16.33
CA LEU A 395 10.71 -13.11 15.01
C LEU A 395 9.39 -13.67 14.51
N ALA A 396 9.10 -13.47 13.23
CA ALA A 396 7.88 -13.93 12.59
C ALA A 396 8.21 -14.62 11.26
N ILE A 397 7.54 -15.73 10.97
CA ILE A 397 7.53 -16.35 9.66
C ILE A 397 6.09 -16.45 9.18
N GLU A 398 5.84 -16.11 7.93
CA GLU A 398 4.52 -16.22 7.30
C GLU A 398 4.65 -16.87 5.93
N LEU A 399 3.67 -17.70 5.58
CA LEU A 399 3.57 -18.38 4.30
C LEU A 399 2.12 -18.33 3.81
N TYR A 400 1.95 -17.82 2.60
CA TYR A 400 0.68 -17.80 1.88
C TYR A 400 0.85 -18.60 0.60
N ILE A 401 -0.04 -19.56 0.36
CA ILE A 401 -0.09 -20.36 -0.86
C ILE A 401 -1.47 -20.18 -1.46
N LEU A 402 -1.53 -19.59 -2.64
CA LEU A 402 -2.77 -19.20 -3.30
C LEU A 402 -2.88 -19.91 -4.65
N PRO A 403 -3.75 -20.92 -4.80
CA PRO A 403 -4.04 -21.47 -6.11
C PRO A 403 -4.73 -20.40 -6.98
N LEU A 404 -4.30 -20.27 -8.23
CA LEU A 404 -4.85 -19.30 -9.18
C LEU A 404 -5.82 -20.00 -10.13
N GLY A 405 -6.91 -19.33 -10.51
CA GLY A 405 -7.82 -19.84 -11.52
C GLY A 405 -8.66 -21.05 -11.09
N SER A 406 -8.76 -21.33 -9.80
CA SER A 406 -9.62 -22.37 -9.24
C SER A 406 -10.38 -21.86 -8.01
N LEU A 407 -11.46 -22.55 -7.63
CA LEU A 407 -12.20 -22.31 -6.39
C LEU A 407 -11.55 -22.99 -5.18
N ILE A 408 -10.37 -23.60 -5.35
CA ILE A 408 -9.68 -24.30 -4.27
C ILE A 408 -9.20 -23.25 -3.26
N PRO A 409 -9.43 -23.44 -1.95
CA PRO A 409 -8.92 -22.52 -0.95
C PRO A 409 -7.38 -22.53 -0.93
N GLY A 410 -6.80 -21.35 -0.76
CA GLY A 410 -5.39 -21.21 -0.42
C GLY A 410 -5.10 -21.60 1.02
N LEU A 411 -3.81 -21.63 1.35
CA LEU A 411 -3.30 -21.94 2.69
C LEU A 411 -2.56 -20.73 3.26
N TYR A 412 -2.83 -20.45 4.53
CA TYR A 412 -2.11 -19.48 5.35
C TYR A 412 -1.45 -20.20 6.52
N LEU A 413 -0.16 -19.93 6.76
CA LEU A 413 0.58 -20.38 7.93
C LEU A 413 1.43 -19.24 8.47
N SER A 414 1.49 -19.13 9.79
CA SER A 414 2.28 -18.14 10.51
C SER A 414 2.85 -18.74 11.80
N GLY A 415 4.08 -18.36 12.12
CA GLY A 415 4.73 -18.67 13.39
C GLY A 415 5.42 -17.44 13.95
N THR A 416 5.38 -17.26 15.26
CA THR A 416 6.01 -16.14 15.94
C THR A 416 6.76 -16.59 17.18
N ILE A 417 7.96 -16.08 17.38
CA ILE A 417 8.75 -16.29 18.60
C ILE A 417 9.09 -14.91 19.17
N GLY A 418 8.68 -14.66 20.40
CA GLY A 418 8.95 -13.45 21.14
C GLY A 418 9.95 -13.70 22.27
N GLN A 419 10.78 -12.69 22.56
CA GLN A 419 11.63 -12.62 23.73
C GLN A 419 11.46 -11.28 24.45
N SER A 420 11.08 -11.32 25.73
CA SER A 420 10.93 -10.12 26.57
C SER A 420 10.81 -10.49 28.06
N ASP A 421 11.30 -9.62 28.94
CA ASP A 421 10.98 -9.68 30.37
C ASP A 421 9.51 -9.37 30.68
N LEU A 422 8.76 -8.83 29.71
CA LEU A 422 7.31 -8.59 29.83
C LEU A 422 6.47 -9.87 29.89
N TYR A 423 7.07 -11.02 29.56
CA TYR A 423 6.40 -12.32 29.67
C TYR A 423 6.51 -12.93 31.08
N LYS A 424 7.35 -12.36 31.96
CA LYS A 424 7.50 -12.82 33.34
C LYS A 424 6.20 -12.61 34.11
N LEU A 425 5.72 -13.67 34.74
CA LEU A 425 4.52 -13.67 35.58
C LEU A 425 4.92 -14.07 37.01
N PRO A 426 5.50 -13.14 37.82
CA PRO A 426 6.04 -13.45 39.13
C PRO A 426 4.98 -13.87 40.17
N LYS A 427 3.69 -13.69 39.87
CA LYS A 427 2.56 -14.11 40.71
C LYS A 427 2.00 -15.49 40.31
N VAL A 428 2.62 -16.16 39.33
CA VAL A 428 2.17 -17.45 38.79
C VAL A 428 3.26 -18.50 39.01
N VAL A 429 2.87 -19.66 39.54
CA VAL A 429 3.78 -20.77 39.83
C VAL A 429 4.55 -21.18 38.56
N GLY A 430 5.88 -21.24 38.67
CA GLY A 430 6.76 -21.72 37.59
C GLY A 430 6.89 -20.79 36.38
N ARG A 431 6.38 -19.54 36.44
CA ARG A 431 6.40 -18.56 35.34
C ARG A 431 7.08 -17.24 35.70
N ALA A 432 7.77 -17.18 36.85
CA ALA A 432 8.41 -15.96 37.34
C ALA A 432 9.55 -15.46 36.44
N ASP A 433 10.24 -16.39 35.77
CA ASP A 433 11.42 -16.14 34.94
C ASP A 433 11.18 -16.34 33.44
N ASP A 434 9.93 -16.48 33.04
CA ASP A 434 9.56 -16.70 31.64
C ASP A 434 9.90 -15.48 30.78
N THR A 435 10.77 -15.69 29.79
CA THR A 435 11.20 -14.64 28.87
C THR A 435 10.89 -14.95 27.41
N PHE A 436 10.20 -16.06 27.14
CA PHE A 436 9.92 -16.54 25.79
C PHE A 436 8.43 -16.85 25.59
N LYS A 437 7.95 -16.48 24.40
CA LYS A 437 6.58 -16.74 23.94
C LYS A 437 6.65 -17.30 22.52
N ALA A 438 5.91 -18.36 22.23
CA ALA A 438 5.90 -18.95 20.89
C ALA A 438 4.47 -19.20 20.43
N GLY A 439 4.06 -18.60 19.32
CA GLY A 439 2.71 -18.74 18.78
C GLY A 439 2.72 -19.28 17.36
N ALA A 440 1.61 -19.88 16.94
CA ALA A 440 1.36 -20.20 15.55
C ALA A 440 -0.09 -19.94 15.17
N GLU A 441 -0.29 -19.67 13.89
CA GLU A 441 -1.60 -19.49 13.30
C GLU A 441 -1.63 -20.19 11.93
N GLY A 442 -2.74 -20.84 11.62
CA GLY A 442 -2.94 -21.54 10.36
C GLY A 442 -4.38 -21.43 9.89
N GLY A 443 -4.58 -21.45 8.57
CA GLY A 443 -5.89 -21.19 8.02
C GLY A 443 -6.04 -21.44 6.52
N PHE A 444 -7.28 -21.37 6.06
CA PHE A 444 -7.63 -21.44 4.64
C PHE A 444 -8.00 -20.06 4.11
N ILE A 445 -7.60 -19.77 2.87
CA ILE A 445 -7.82 -18.49 2.20
C ILE A 445 -8.83 -18.70 1.06
N PHE A 446 -9.99 -18.05 1.16
CA PHE A 446 -11.02 -18.07 0.13
C PHE A 446 -11.03 -16.73 -0.61
N ASN A 447 -10.71 -16.77 -1.90
CA ASN A 447 -10.71 -15.59 -2.77
C ASN A 447 -12.03 -15.53 -3.55
N ILE A 448 -12.88 -14.55 -3.24
CA ILE A 448 -14.12 -14.28 -3.97
C ILE A 448 -13.77 -13.43 -5.19
N ASN A 449 -13.94 -14.00 -6.38
CA ASN A 449 -13.61 -13.35 -7.64
C ASN A 449 -14.85 -12.77 -8.34
N ASN A 450 -14.69 -11.61 -8.97
CA ASN A 450 -15.64 -11.10 -9.96
C ASN A 450 -15.54 -11.95 -11.22
N ARG A 451 -16.66 -12.57 -11.60
CA ARG A 451 -16.78 -13.47 -12.76
C ARG A 451 -16.48 -12.77 -14.10
N ASP A 452 -16.72 -11.46 -14.19
CA ASP A 452 -16.66 -10.69 -15.44
C ASP A 452 -15.37 -9.88 -15.63
N LYS A 453 -14.56 -9.74 -14.57
CA LYS A 453 -13.37 -8.86 -14.58
C LYS A 453 -12.10 -9.52 -14.09
N ASP A 454 -12.16 -10.81 -13.72
CA ASP A 454 -11.07 -11.56 -13.08
C ASP A 454 -10.36 -10.79 -11.96
N LYS A 455 -11.13 -9.96 -11.24
CA LYS A 455 -10.68 -9.21 -10.08
C LYS A 455 -11.18 -9.94 -8.86
N THR A 456 -10.28 -10.36 -7.98
CA THR A 456 -10.69 -10.73 -6.63
C THR A 456 -11.34 -9.51 -5.97
N LEU A 457 -12.54 -9.69 -5.42
CA LEU A 457 -13.31 -8.67 -4.72
C LEU A 457 -13.05 -8.70 -3.23
N LEU A 458 -12.88 -9.90 -2.66
CA LEU A 458 -12.75 -10.12 -1.23
C LEU A 458 -11.93 -11.38 -0.96
N SER A 459 -11.07 -11.36 0.05
CA SER A 459 -10.47 -12.57 0.63
C SER A 459 -11.05 -12.81 2.01
N ILE A 460 -11.42 -14.06 2.29
CA ILE A 460 -11.84 -14.56 3.60
C ILE A 460 -10.79 -15.56 4.08
N ILE A 461 -10.22 -15.33 5.25
CA ILE A 461 -9.27 -16.26 5.89
C ILE A 461 -9.95 -16.87 7.10
N THR A 462 -10.23 -18.16 7.07
CA THR A 462 -10.59 -18.92 8.28
C THR A 462 -9.30 -19.26 9.00
N TYR A 463 -9.16 -18.95 10.29
CA TYR A 463 -7.93 -19.22 11.02
C TYR A 463 -8.17 -19.94 12.35
N PHE A 464 -7.18 -20.75 12.71
CA PHE A 464 -6.94 -21.30 14.04
C PHE A 464 -5.61 -20.73 14.54
N LYS A 465 -5.61 -20.18 15.74
CA LYS A 465 -4.45 -19.57 16.37
C LYS A 465 -4.19 -20.21 17.72
N TYR A 466 -2.93 -20.53 17.97
CA TYR A 466 -2.40 -20.85 19.28
C TYR A 466 -1.46 -19.71 19.71
N ALA A 467 -1.85 -18.95 20.73
CA ALA A 467 -1.20 -17.71 21.11
C ALA A 467 0.17 -17.91 21.78
N ASP A 468 0.32 -18.96 22.59
CA ASP A 468 1.56 -19.25 23.31
C ASP A 468 1.74 -20.73 23.68
N PHE A 469 2.50 -21.49 22.89
CA PHE A 469 2.91 -22.87 23.16
C PHE A 469 3.73 -23.05 24.43
N THR A 470 4.32 -21.97 24.98
CA THR A 470 5.05 -22.07 26.25
C THR A 470 4.11 -21.93 27.46
N ASP A 471 2.90 -21.40 27.27
CA ASP A 471 1.94 -21.16 28.33
C ASP A 471 1.23 -22.46 28.76
N LYS A 472 0.92 -22.53 30.05
CA LYS A 472 0.20 -23.63 30.70
C LYS A 472 -0.95 -23.06 31.54
N GLN A 473 -1.80 -23.93 32.08
CA GLN A 473 -2.79 -23.51 33.08
C GLN A 473 -2.06 -22.82 34.24
N ARG A 474 -2.52 -21.63 34.61
CA ARG A 474 -1.82 -20.78 35.58
C ARG A 474 -2.30 -21.11 36.99
N THR A 475 -1.37 -21.34 37.91
CA THR A 475 -1.66 -21.44 39.34
C THR A 475 -1.22 -20.16 40.04
N SER A 476 -2.14 -19.51 40.75
CA SER A 476 -1.84 -18.28 41.50
C SER A 476 -0.98 -18.59 42.72
N LEU A 477 0.15 -17.90 42.90
CA LEU A 477 1.02 -18.08 44.08
C LEU A 477 0.34 -17.64 45.38
N ALA A 478 -0.58 -16.67 45.32
CA ALA A 478 -1.25 -16.14 46.49
C ALA A 478 -2.38 -17.04 47.02
N THR A 479 -3.08 -17.74 46.11
CA THR A 479 -4.27 -18.53 46.46
C THR A 479 -4.08 -20.03 46.29
N GLY A 480 -3.07 -20.47 45.55
CA GLY A 480 -2.87 -21.87 45.17
C GLY A 480 -3.91 -22.40 44.17
N ILE A 481 -4.87 -21.57 43.75
CA ILE A 481 -5.94 -21.98 42.85
C ILE A 481 -5.41 -22.04 41.42
N GLU A 482 -5.65 -23.18 40.76
CA GLU A 482 -5.36 -23.39 39.35
C GLU A 482 -6.50 -22.82 38.48
N GLU A 483 -6.10 -22.14 37.41
CA GLU A 483 -6.98 -21.64 36.37
C GLU A 483 -7.82 -22.77 35.74
N SER A 484 -9.09 -22.48 35.45
CA SER A 484 -9.95 -23.43 34.77
C SER A 484 -9.45 -23.73 33.35
N LYS A 485 -9.68 -24.95 32.87
CA LYS A 485 -9.37 -25.32 31.47
C LYS A 485 -10.03 -24.37 30.46
N SER A 486 -11.25 -23.93 30.73
CA SER A 486 -11.98 -23.01 29.84
C SER A 486 -11.29 -21.66 29.72
N ASP A 487 -10.75 -21.13 30.82
CA ASP A 487 -10.07 -19.82 30.80
C ASP A 487 -8.71 -19.89 30.11
N PHE A 488 -7.99 -21.00 30.31
CA PHE A 488 -6.76 -21.29 29.57
C PHE A 488 -7.01 -21.38 28.05
N GLU A 489 -8.04 -22.14 27.64
CA GLU A 489 -8.41 -22.27 26.22
C GLU A 489 -8.83 -20.92 25.62
N LYS A 490 -9.64 -20.13 26.34
CA LYS A 490 -10.02 -18.77 25.89
C LYS A 490 -8.83 -17.83 25.72
N ARG A 491 -7.78 -17.97 26.55
CA ARG A 491 -6.57 -17.15 26.45
C ARG A 491 -5.66 -17.59 25.31
N ASN A 492 -5.49 -18.90 25.12
CA ASN A 492 -4.46 -19.44 24.21
C ASN A 492 -4.97 -19.89 22.86
N ILE A 493 -6.23 -20.23 22.72
CA ILE A 493 -6.80 -20.72 21.46
C ILE A 493 -7.77 -19.67 20.92
N SER A 494 -7.63 -19.33 19.64
CA SER A 494 -8.56 -18.46 18.95
C SER A 494 -8.93 -19.05 17.61
N ILE A 495 -10.22 -19.05 17.31
CA ILE A 495 -10.77 -19.46 16.01
C ILE A 495 -11.57 -18.29 15.49
N GLY A 496 -11.37 -17.91 14.23
CA GLY A 496 -12.05 -16.75 13.68
C GLY A 496 -11.97 -16.61 12.17
N LEU A 497 -12.48 -15.48 11.70
CA LEU A 497 -12.53 -15.11 10.30
C LEU A 497 -11.85 -13.74 10.11
N LYS A 498 -11.00 -13.64 9.10
CA LYS A 498 -10.46 -12.34 8.63
C LYS A 498 -11.06 -12.03 7.26
N VAL A 499 -11.64 -10.85 7.08
CA VAL A 499 -12.34 -10.46 5.83
C VAL A 499 -11.85 -9.11 5.33
N GLY A 500 -11.43 -9.01 4.06
CA GLY A 500 -11.06 -7.71 3.48
C GLY A 500 -10.60 -7.77 2.03
N ILE A 501 -10.02 -6.66 1.56
CA ILE A 501 -9.54 -6.51 0.18
C ILE A 501 -8.59 -7.69 -0.14
N PRO A 502 -8.56 -8.21 -1.36
CA PRO A 502 -7.90 -9.49 -1.56
C PRO A 502 -6.39 -9.40 -1.74
N ILE A 503 -5.71 -10.52 -1.44
CA ILE A 503 -4.36 -10.77 -1.96
C ILE A 503 -4.47 -10.84 -3.48
N THR A 504 -4.26 -9.70 -4.14
CA THR A 504 -4.63 -9.56 -5.54
C THR A 504 -3.63 -10.34 -6.38
N LEU A 505 -4.14 -11.38 -7.02
CA LEU A 505 -3.39 -12.19 -7.96
C LEU A 505 -3.06 -11.32 -9.20
N PRO A 506 -1.89 -11.50 -9.85
CA PRO A 506 -1.66 -10.86 -11.13
C PRO A 506 -2.82 -11.24 -12.06
N LYS A 507 -3.36 -10.22 -12.77
CA LYS A 507 -4.54 -10.34 -13.64
C LYS A 507 -4.52 -11.67 -14.39
N LYS A 508 -5.63 -12.40 -14.32
CA LYS A 508 -5.94 -13.42 -15.32
C LYS A 508 -6.01 -12.69 -16.66
N THR A 509 -5.23 -13.15 -17.62
CA THR A 509 -5.30 -12.69 -19.01
C THR A 509 -6.40 -13.46 -19.71
N GLU A 510 -7.34 -12.74 -20.30
CA GLU A 510 -8.10 -13.21 -21.47
C GLU A 510 -7.16 -13.48 -22.65
#